data_AF-A0A922SG51-F1
#
_entry.id   AF-A0A922SG51-F1
#
_cell.length_a   1.000
_cell.length_b   1.000
_cell.length_c   1.000
_cell.angle_alpha   90.00
_cell.angle_beta   90.00
_cell.angle_gamma   90.00
#
_symmetry.space_group_name_H-M   'P 1'
#
loop_
_entity.id
_entity.type
_entity.pdbx_description
1 polymer ?
#
loop_
_entity_poly.entity_id
_entity_poly.type
_entity_poly.pdbx_seq_one_letter_code
_entity_poly.pdbx_strand_id
1 'polypeptide(L)'
;MYAPGDVVERVPPCLVLVLSCNGWEITTVEGVGNRLDGYSDVQKRLVAFNGSQCGYCTPGWIMHLTSLVDKNLNMSELEESFGSNTCRCTGFRPILDTIKSFAIDASPEICQKVRDIEELNGCSKNPRNCQRKCSSNSDCSDWSVVADVKKGGPMRFDYGKHKFFKVYEIEDIFDIFRKYGVDSYMLVDGNTAKDISEVMALKTYDYDQNLVLGANVSLEDCIKIFKEASAKKSYSNGNTKSLKMTKFLKTDMEGVLLVNVEIPPLSSSHVFRSYKIMPRNQNALAHVNAAFLLKLGRKKIIESASIVIGNIDPKFIHATKTEEFLIGKNIFNDATLQAAIQFILNISPAGTALSKYISGGELLQRPVSSGKEDYQTDSSLYPLNKPVDKLEANIQVGGEARFANDIPPLPRESKEGVVAFYTAKDIPGVNSFGFPGIQLQTDEEEILATKIKFYGQPIAIVVAISEKIAEKVAKQVKVTYKDVGTKPPVLTIDEAKKDSKRYVAGTPSIEPSGKGDNVQKVIKGILDLEAQYHYYIEPITCVVVPVDKGLEVYDSSQWMDLSQIAIARSLGIQESEVVVKVRRVGGGFGGKISRNVQASAACALVAKKLDRPCRFILPMQTNMTIAGKEIAKSM
;
A
#
# COMPACT_ATOMS: atom_id res chain seq x y z
N MET A 1 -13.38 24.01 7.47
CA MET A 1 -12.20 24.56 6.76
C MET A 1 -11.24 25.06 7.82
N TYR A 2 -9.97 24.70 7.69
CA TYR A 2 -8.92 25.01 8.67
C TYR A 2 -8.62 26.52 8.73
N ALA A 3 -8.02 26.98 9.82
CA ALA A 3 -7.65 28.37 9.97
C ALA A 3 -6.43 28.70 9.07
N PRO A 4 -6.30 29.94 8.56
CA PRO A 4 -5.12 30.35 7.82
C PRO A 4 -3.86 30.29 8.70
N GLY A 5 -3.04 29.25 8.51
CA GLY A 5 -1.82 29.00 9.29
C GLY A 5 -1.67 27.55 9.80
N ASP A 6 -2.74 26.76 9.79
CA ASP A 6 -2.70 25.37 10.26
C ASP A 6 -1.89 24.46 9.33
N VAL A 7 -1.00 23.63 9.90
CA VAL A 7 -0.20 22.66 9.13
C VAL A 7 -1.01 21.38 8.92
N VAL A 8 -1.64 21.27 7.75
CA VAL A 8 -2.44 20.09 7.36
C VAL A 8 -1.57 19.04 6.66
N GLU A 9 -1.34 17.92 7.34
CA GLU A 9 -0.59 16.77 6.82
C GLU A 9 -1.47 15.53 6.63
N ARG A 10 -1.24 14.80 5.54
CA ARG A 10 -1.87 13.49 5.30
C ARG A 10 -0.96 12.37 5.78
N VAL A 11 -1.43 11.62 6.78
CA VAL A 11 -0.71 10.47 7.32
C VAL A 11 -1.38 9.12 6.99
N PRO A 12 -0.63 8.02 6.83
CA PRO A 12 -1.18 6.68 6.67
C PRO A 12 -1.52 6.06 8.05
N PRO A 13 -2.80 5.89 8.43
CA PRO A 13 -3.19 5.50 9.79
C PRO A 13 -2.78 4.08 10.18
N CYS A 14 -2.44 3.23 9.20
CA CYS A 14 -1.90 1.89 9.46
C CYS A 14 -0.46 1.88 9.98
N LEU A 15 0.27 3.01 9.88
CA LEU A 15 1.63 3.16 10.38
C LEU A 15 1.69 4.12 11.58
N VAL A 16 0.89 5.18 11.64
CA VAL A 16 0.93 6.13 12.76
C VAL A 16 0.59 5.46 14.09
N LEU A 17 1.43 5.67 15.11
CA LEU A 17 1.14 5.26 16.48
C LEU A 17 0.18 6.26 17.13
N VAL A 18 -0.90 5.77 17.74
CA VAL A 18 -1.86 6.61 18.49
C VAL A 18 -1.17 7.48 19.57
N LEU A 19 -0.08 6.98 20.16
CA LEU A 19 0.70 7.72 21.16
C LEU A 19 1.48 8.91 20.58
N SER A 20 1.79 8.90 19.28
CA SER A 20 2.39 10.06 18.59
C SER A 20 1.37 11.18 18.44
N CYS A 21 0.08 10.86 18.20
CA CYS A 21 -0.99 11.82 17.94
C CYS A 21 -1.40 12.74 19.11
N ASN A 22 -0.73 12.69 20.27
CA ASN A 22 -1.04 13.58 21.39
C ASN A 22 -0.83 15.05 21.00
N GLY A 23 -1.91 15.83 20.92
CA GLY A 23 -1.91 17.23 20.46
C GLY A 23 -2.29 17.41 18.99
N TRP A 24 -2.62 16.33 18.27
CA TRP A 24 -3.09 16.39 16.88
C TRP A 24 -4.62 16.46 16.82
N GLU A 25 -5.14 17.27 15.90
CA GLU A 25 -6.53 17.18 15.46
C GLU A 25 -6.62 16.16 14.31
N ILE A 26 -7.53 15.17 14.42
CA ILE A 26 -7.61 14.06 13.46
C ILE A 26 -8.95 14.10 12.73
N THR A 27 -8.90 14.49 11.45
CA THR A 27 -10.04 14.42 10.52
C THR A 27 -10.03 13.09 9.77
N THR A 28 -11.15 12.36 9.77
CA THR A 28 -11.40 11.18 8.92
C THR A 28 -12.42 11.51 7.82
N VAL A 29 -12.73 10.53 6.95
CA VAL A 29 -13.61 10.76 5.79
C VAL A 29 -15.03 11.19 6.20
N GLU A 30 -15.50 10.68 7.33
CA GLU A 30 -16.79 10.99 7.92
C GLU A 30 -16.88 12.45 8.40
N GLY A 31 -15.75 13.00 8.86
CA GLY A 31 -15.61 14.41 9.28
C GLY A 31 -15.31 15.38 8.13
N VAL A 32 -14.95 14.89 6.95
CA VAL A 32 -14.89 15.71 5.73
C VAL A 32 -16.30 16.01 5.19
N GLY A 33 -17.24 15.10 5.38
CA GLY A 33 -18.64 15.24 4.97
C GLY A 33 -19.34 13.89 4.92
N ASN A 34 -20.65 13.89 5.10
CA ASN A 34 -21.45 12.67 5.21
C ASN A 34 -22.94 12.95 4.87
N ARG A 35 -23.79 11.92 4.88
CA ARG A 35 -25.23 12.05 4.58
C ARG A 35 -26.04 12.94 5.53
N LEU A 36 -25.58 13.17 6.77
CA LEU A 36 -26.27 14.01 7.75
C LEU A 36 -25.87 15.48 7.62
N ASP A 37 -24.56 15.75 7.58
CA ASP A 37 -23.99 17.10 7.58
C ASP A 37 -23.84 17.70 6.17
N GLY A 38 -23.95 16.85 5.13
CA GLY A 38 -23.69 17.18 3.74
C GLY A 38 -22.33 16.66 3.27
N TYR A 39 -22.25 16.28 1.99
CA TYR A 39 -20.99 15.85 1.37
C TYR A 39 -20.17 17.06 0.93
N SER A 40 -18.85 17.00 1.12
CA SER A 40 -17.92 18.03 0.62
C SER A 40 -17.83 18.03 -0.90
N ASP A 41 -17.31 19.11 -1.48
CA ASP A 41 -17.14 19.18 -2.94
C ASP A 41 -16.20 18.11 -3.49
N VAL A 42 -15.19 17.68 -2.71
CA VAL A 42 -14.30 16.55 -3.03
C VAL A 42 -15.11 15.25 -3.15
N GLN A 43 -16.04 15.02 -2.23
CA GLN A 43 -16.94 13.87 -2.23
C GLN A 43 -17.95 13.94 -3.38
N LYS A 44 -18.67 15.06 -3.53
CA LYS A 44 -19.63 15.31 -4.62
C LYS A 44 -18.99 15.10 -6.00
N ARG A 45 -17.82 15.70 -6.25
CA ARG A 45 -17.13 15.56 -7.56
C ARG A 45 -16.70 14.13 -7.81
N LEU A 46 -16.18 13.40 -6.81
CA LEU A 46 -15.77 12.00 -7.01
C LEU A 46 -16.97 11.11 -7.40
N VAL A 47 -18.16 11.39 -6.85
CA VAL A 47 -19.42 10.73 -7.29
C VAL A 47 -19.74 11.09 -8.74
N ALA A 48 -19.84 12.38 -9.07
CA ALA A 48 -20.24 12.86 -10.40
C ALA A 48 -19.29 12.45 -11.53
N PHE A 49 -18.00 12.29 -11.24
CA PHE A 49 -17.01 11.75 -12.18
C PHE A 49 -16.99 10.22 -12.25
N ASN A 50 -17.85 9.50 -11.51
CA ASN A 50 -17.85 8.04 -11.39
C ASN A 50 -16.53 7.45 -10.85
N GLY A 51 -15.86 8.18 -9.97
CA GLY A 51 -14.58 7.80 -9.35
C GLY A 51 -14.64 6.65 -8.34
N SER A 52 -15.84 6.13 -8.01
CA SER A 52 -16.02 5.05 -7.02
C SER A 52 -16.79 3.86 -7.59
N GLN A 53 -16.16 2.68 -7.59
CA GLN A 53 -16.79 1.40 -7.94
C GLN A 53 -17.00 0.51 -6.70
N CYS A 54 -15.99 -0.27 -6.28
CA CYS A 54 -16.11 -1.12 -5.09
C CYS A 54 -16.19 -0.30 -3.79
N GLY A 55 -15.66 0.92 -3.78
CA GLY A 55 -15.71 1.86 -2.65
C GLY A 55 -14.57 1.75 -1.64
N TYR A 56 -13.91 0.60 -1.56
CA TYR A 56 -12.99 0.31 -0.45
C TYR A 56 -11.75 1.21 -0.41
N CYS A 57 -11.24 1.65 -1.56
CA CYS A 57 -10.16 2.64 -1.61
C CYS A 57 -10.64 4.09 -1.53
N THR A 58 -11.94 4.35 -1.72
CA THR A 58 -12.49 5.69 -1.96
C THR A 58 -12.21 6.69 -0.82
N PRO A 59 -12.37 6.34 0.47
CA PRO A 59 -11.97 7.21 1.58
C PRO A 59 -10.51 7.70 1.50
N GLY A 60 -9.58 6.81 1.11
CA GLY A 60 -8.16 7.16 0.98
C GLY A 60 -7.86 8.13 -0.17
N TRP A 61 -8.72 8.19 -1.20
CA TRP A 61 -8.65 9.19 -2.26
C TRP A 61 -9.25 10.53 -1.82
N ILE A 62 -10.41 10.50 -1.15
CA ILE A 62 -11.06 11.71 -0.59
C ILE A 62 -10.13 12.43 0.39
N MET A 63 -9.59 11.71 1.38
CA MET A 63 -8.71 12.31 2.40
C MET A 63 -7.43 12.90 1.80
N HIS A 64 -6.85 12.24 0.80
CA HIS A 64 -5.66 12.75 0.12
C HIS A 64 -5.97 13.99 -0.71
N LEU A 65 -7.04 13.98 -1.51
CA LEU A 65 -7.43 15.16 -2.29
C LEU A 65 -7.80 16.34 -1.39
N THR A 66 -8.53 16.11 -0.30
CA THR A 66 -8.88 17.14 0.70
C THR A 66 -7.64 17.80 1.30
N SER A 67 -6.55 17.06 1.54
CA SER A 67 -5.28 17.64 2.03
C SER A 67 -4.49 18.46 1.00
N LEU A 68 -4.97 18.55 -0.25
CA LEU A 68 -4.30 19.22 -1.37
C LEU A 68 -5.12 20.36 -2.01
N VAL A 69 -6.44 20.43 -1.79
CA VAL A 69 -7.33 21.44 -2.43
C VAL A 69 -6.83 22.87 -2.23
N ASP A 70 -6.43 23.21 -1.01
CA ASP A 70 -6.01 24.59 -0.66
C ASP A 70 -4.56 24.91 -1.06
N LYS A 71 -3.81 23.94 -1.65
CA LYS A 71 -2.38 24.10 -1.99
C LYS A 71 -2.13 24.73 -3.38
N ASN A 72 -3.18 25.10 -4.12
CA ASN A 72 -3.08 25.76 -5.44
C ASN A 72 -2.15 25.05 -6.46
N LEU A 73 -2.25 23.72 -6.53
CA LEU A 73 -1.41 22.89 -7.39
C LEU A 73 -1.94 22.81 -8.83
N ASN A 74 -1.04 22.61 -9.80
CA ASN A 74 -1.43 22.34 -11.19
C ASN A 74 -1.78 20.86 -11.43
N MET A 75 -2.34 20.53 -12.60
CA MET A 75 -2.78 19.17 -12.95
C MET A 75 -1.66 18.13 -12.81
N SER A 76 -0.42 18.46 -13.19
CA SER A 76 0.71 17.53 -13.13
C SER A 76 1.14 17.26 -11.70
N GLU A 77 1.26 18.32 -10.89
CA GLU A 77 1.59 18.23 -9.46
C GLU A 77 0.54 17.43 -8.68
N LEU A 78 -0.74 17.64 -9.02
CA LEU A 78 -1.83 16.85 -8.47
C LEU A 78 -1.72 15.38 -8.91
N GLU A 79 -1.63 15.05 -10.20
CA GLU A 79 -1.51 13.64 -10.63
C GLU A 79 -0.30 12.92 -10.00
N GLU A 80 0.84 13.60 -9.87
CA GLU A 80 2.05 13.06 -9.24
C GLU A 80 1.89 12.79 -7.74
N SER A 81 1.13 13.64 -7.03
CA SER A 81 0.90 13.49 -5.59
C SER A 81 0.25 12.15 -5.23
N PHE A 82 -0.65 11.64 -6.07
CA PHE A 82 -1.39 10.40 -5.82
C PHE A 82 -0.62 9.09 -6.09
N GLY A 83 0.69 9.12 -6.40
CA GLY A 83 1.50 7.92 -6.66
C GLY A 83 1.54 6.87 -5.52
N SER A 84 1.08 7.24 -4.32
CA SER A 84 0.90 6.32 -3.17
C SER A 84 -0.47 5.63 -3.11
N ASN A 85 -1.50 6.17 -3.76
CA ASN A 85 -2.86 5.63 -3.74
C ASN A 85 -3.03 4.55 -4.81
N THR A 86 -3.83 3.52 -4.52
CA THR A 86 -4.07 2.40 -5.44
C THR A 86 -5.57 2.15 -5.58
N CYS A 87 -6.04 1.94 -6.81
CA CYS A 87 -7.36 1.42 -7.12
C CYS A 87 -7.22 0.22 -8.06
N ARG A 88 -7.99 -0.85 -7.84
CA ARG A 88 -8.03 -2.02 -8.74
C ARG A 88 -9.23 -1.99 -9.72
N CYS A 89 -10.22 -1.12 -9.47
CA CYS A 89 -11.51 -1.14 -10.15
C CYS A 89 -11.65 -0.11 -11.27
N THR A 90 -11.31 1.16 -11.00
CA THR A 90 -11.68 2.29 -11.88
C THR A 90 -10.75 2.53 -13.07
N GLY A 91 -9.62 1.84 -13.16
CA GLY A 91 -8.57 2.18 -14.12
C GLY A 91 -7.95 3.57 -13.89
N PHE A 92 -8.18 4.17 -12.71
CA PHE A 92 -7.77 5.53 -12.29
C PHE A 92 -8.39 6.70 -13.07
N ARG A 93 -8.76 6.55 -14.34
CA ARG A 93 -9.23 7.64 -15.22
C ARG A 93 -10.26 8.60 -14.59
N PRO A 94 -11.43 8.14 -14.09
CA PRO A 94 -12.43 9.02 -13.48
C PRO A 94 -11.95 9.68 -12.19
N ILE A 95 -11.08 9.01 -11.43
CA ILE A 95 -10.47 9.58 -10.21
C ILE A 95 -9.50 10.70 -10.57
N LEU A 96 -8.66 10.51 -11.61
CA LEU A 96 -7.73 11.55 -12.07
C LEU A 96 -8.49 12.75 -12.65
N ASP A 97 -9.61 12.56 -13.35
CA ASP A 97 -10.46 13.67 -13.80
C ASP A 97 -11.15 14.40 -12.64
N THR A 98 -11.55 13.69 -11.58
CA THR A 98 -11.98 14.32 -10.32
C THR A 98 -10.87 15.20 -9.76
N ILE A 99 -9.66 14.67 -9.63
CA ILE A 99 -8.48 15.36 -9.06
C ILE A 99 -8.16 16.62 -9.87
N LYS A 100 -8.07 16.51 -11.20
CA LYS A 100 -7.76 17.65 -12.09
C LYS A 100 -8.82 18.74 -12.12
N SER A 101 -10.06 18.46 -11.69
CA SER A 101 -11.08 19.51 -11.52
C SER A 101 -10.73 20.52 -10.40
N PHE A 102 -9.81 20.19 -9.50
CA PHE A 102 -9.30 21.06 -8.43
C PHE A 102 -7.96 21.72 -8.79
N ALA A 103 -7.44 21.52 -10.00
CA ALA A 103 -6.20 22.13 -10.44
C ALA A 103 -6.38 23.63 -10.76
N ILE A 104 -5.34 24.45 -10.54
CA ILE A 104 -5.38 25.87 -10.92
C ILE A 104 -5.48 26.10 -12.44
N ASP A 105 -5.04 25.11 -13.23
CA ASP A 105 -5.10 25.05 -14.69
C ASP A 105 -6.23 24.15 -15.21
N ALA A 106 -7.24 23.85 -14.37
CA ALA A 106 -8.40 23.06 -14.75
C ALA A 106 -9.17 23.64 -15.95
N SER A 107 -9.46 22.81 -16.96
CA SER A 107 -10.22 23.28 -18.12
C SER A 107 -11.69 23.54 -17.75
N PRO A 108 -12.34 24.54 -18.36
CA PRO A 108 -13.76 24.82 -18.09
C PRO A 108 -14.68 23.62 -18.34
N GLU A 109 -14.37 22.74 -19.31
CA GLU A 109 -15.22 21.56 -19.56
C GLU A 109 -15.14 20.53 -18.42
N ILE A 110 -13.97 20.37 -17.78
CA ILE A 110 -13.81 19.49 -16.61
C ILE A 110 -14.62 20.06 -15.45
N CYS A 111 -14.53 21.36 -15.17
CA CYS A 111 -15.30 22.00 -14.10
C CYS A 111 -16.82 21.94 -14.37
N GLN A 112 -17.27 22.17 -15.61
CA GLN A 112 -18.70 22.18 -15.97
C GLN A 112 -19.39 20.81 -15.91
N LYS A 113 -18.63 19.69 -15.86
CA LYS A 113 -19.19 18.35 -15.62
C LYS A 113 -19.83 18.21 -14.24
N VAL A 114 -19.42 19.03 -13.27
CA VAL A 114 -20.00 19.03 -11.91
C VAL A 114 -20.51 20.43 -11.58
N ARG A 115 -21.61 20.82 -12.22
CA ARG A 115 -22.42 21.95 -11.75
C ARG A 115 -23.25 21.53 -10.56
N ASP A 116 -23.13 22.26 -9.46
CA ASP A 116 -23.99 22.04 -8.29
C ASP A 116 -25.44 22.47 -8.64
N ILE A 117 -26.43 21.88 -7.98
CA ILE A 117 -27.83 22.30 -8.13
C ILE A 117 -28.03 23.73 -7.60
N GLU A 118 -27.18 24.16 -6.65
CA GLU A 118 -27.05 25.54 -6.16
C GLU A 118 -26.54 26.52 -7.24
N GLU A 119 -25.83 26.03 -8.28
CA GLU A 119 -25.31 26.85 -9.39
C GLU A 119 -26.27 26.90 -10.59
N LEU A 120 -27.13 25.90 -10.76
CA LEU A 120 -28.14 25.86 -11.83
C LEU A 120 -29.25 26.90 -11.60
N ASN A 121 -29.66 27.11 -10.36
CA ASN A 121 -30.52 28.21 -9.97
C ASN A 121 -29.66 29.45 -9.66
N GLY A 122 -29.08 30.03 -10.72
CA GLY A 122 -28.16 31.16 -10.62
C GLY A 122 -28.68 32.23 -9.65
N CYS A 123 -27.90 32.51 -8.60
CA CYS A 123 -28.31 33.30 -7.44
C CYS A 123 -28.84 34.68 -7.87
N SER A 124 -30.16 34.78 -7.99
CA SER A 124 -30.86 35.97 -8.43
C SER A 124 -30.80 36.99 -7.31
N LYS A 125 -29.89 37.96 -7.49
CA LYS A 125 -29.51 39.00 -6.52
C LYS A 125 -30.68 39.49 -5.66
N ASN A 126 -30.77 38.94 -4.45
CA ASN A 126 -31.51 39.54 -3.36
C ASN A 126 -30.47 39.89 -2.28
N PRO A 127 -29.98 41.14 -2.21
CA PRO A 127 -28.85 41.53 -1.36
C PRO A 127 -29.25 41.67 0.12
N ARG A 128 -30.09 40.77 0.63
CA ARG A 128 -30.52 40.70 2.04
C ARG A 128 -30.61 39.24 2.48
N ASN A 129 -29.91 38.94 3.57
CA ASN A 129 -29.94 37.68 4.31
C ASN A 129 -29.48 36.43 3.55
N CYS A 130 -28.20 36.46 3.14
CA CYS A 130 -27.39 35.26 3.27
C CYS A 130 -27.41 34.82 4.75
N GLN A 131 -28.14 33.74 5.06
CA GLN A 131 -28.11 33.10 6.38
C GLN A 131 -27.14 31.92 6.45
N ARG A 132 -26.26 31.73 5.46
CA ARG A 132 -24.88 31.41 5.83
C ARG A 132 -24.40 32.60 6.66
N LYS A 133 -24.46 32.47 7.99
CA LYS A 133 -23.48 33.16 8.83
C LYS A 133 -22.12 32.78 8.24
N CYS A 134 -21.48 33.68 7.49
CA CYS A 134 -20.03 33.73 7.44
C CYS A 134 -19.64 34.00 8.89
N SER A 135 -19.35 32.94 9.63
CA SER A 135 -19.64 32.88 11.04
C SER A 135 -18.48 33.39 11.87
N SER A 136 -18.20 34.69 11.71
CA SER A 136 -17.39 35.48 12.63
C SER A 136 -17.96 35.53 14.06
N ASN A 137 -19.17 34.99 14.27
CA ASN A 137 -19.72 34.49 15.53
C ASN A 137 -20.74 33.36 15.26
N SER A 138 -20.25 32.20 14.81
CA SER A 138 -20.78 30.94 15.33
C SER A 138 -20.09 30.68 16.65
N ASP A 139 -20.85 30.24 17.64
CA ASP A 139 -20.29 29.49 18.76
C ASP A 139 -19.72 28.17 18.21
N CYS A 140 -18.51 28.24 17.67
CA CYS A 140 -17.66 27.07 17.39
C CYS A 140 -17.05 26.51 18.69
N SER A 141 -17.67 26.80 19.84
CA SER A 141 -17.16 26.50 21.18
C SER A 141 -17.34 25.04 21.62
N ASP A 142 -17.96 24.20 20.78
CA ASP A 142 -17.90 22.73 20.90
C ASP A 142 -16.77 22.10 20.06
N TRP A 143 -16.05 22.88 19.26
CA TRP A 143 -14.68 22.51 18.92
C TRP A 143 -13.83 22.85 20.13
N SER A 144 -13.64 21.86 21.00
CA SER A 144 -12.61 21.92 22.01
C SER A 144 -11.25 21.99 21.31
N VAL A 145 -10.79 23.21 21.00
CA VAL A 145 -9.37 23.51 20.85
C VAL A 145 -8.69 22.79 22.00
N VAL A 146 -7.81 21.83 21.69
CA VAL A 146 -7.12 21.05 22.71
C VAL A 146 -6.33 22.05 23.55
N ALA A 147 -6.88 22.39 24.72
CA ALA A 147 -6.47 23.55 25.49
C ALA A 147 -4.96 23.51 25.71
N ASP A 148 -4.28 24.61 25.36
CA ASP A 148 -2.82 24.78 25.32
C ASP A 148 -2.10 23.64 26.05
N VAL A 149 -1.62 22.66 25.28
CA VAL A 149 -0.89 21.52 25.84
C VAL A 149 0.34 22.09 26.49
N LYS A 150 0.24 22.31 27.81
CA LYS A 150 1.30 22.91 28.61
C LYS A 150 2.58 22.16 28.30
N LYS A 151 3.64 22.90 27.94
CA LYS A 151 5.00 22.39 27.80
C LYS A 151 5.46 21.79 29.13
N GLY A 152 5.03 20.57 29.39
CA GLY A 152 5.49 19.72 30.47
C GLY A 152 6.67 18.88 30.01
N GLY A 153 7.39 18.31 30.98
CA GLY A 153 8.44 17.34 30.70
C GLY A 153 7.91 16.07 30.01
N PRO A 154 8.81 15.14 29.66
CA PRO A 154 8.51 14.03 28.77
C PRO A 154 7.38 13.14 29.29
N MET A 155 6.37 12.89 28.46
CA MET A 155 5.26 11.99 28.81
C MET A 155 5.75 10.54 28.83
N ARG A 156 5.34 9.76 29.83
CA ARG A 156 5.68 8.34 29.95
C ARG A 156 4.42 7.49 30.01
N PHE A 157 4.36 6.46 29.18
CA PHE A 157 3.36 5.40 29.23
C PHE A 157 4.06 4.07 29.52
N ASP A 158 3.66 3.36 30.58
CA ASP A 158 4.28 2.10 30.98
C ASP A 158 3.34 0.92 30.71
N TYR A 159 3.80 0.00 29.87
CA TYR A 159 3.12 -1.24 29.49
C TYR A 159 3.90 -2.46 30.04
N GLY A 160 4.55 -2.30 31.19
CA GLY A 160 5.35 -3.33 31.87
C GLY A 160 6.67 -3.59 31.15
N LYS A 161 6.67 -4.53 30.20
CA LYS A 161 7.87 -4.89 29.40
C LYS A 161 8.26 -3.81 28.39
N HIS A 162 7.30 -2.97 27.99
CA HIS A 162 7.55 -1.87 27.06
C HIS A 162 7.18 -0.55 27.72
N LYS A 163 7.96 0.50 27.46
CA LYS A 163 7.73 1.87 27.93
C LYS A 163 7.81 2.78 26.72
N PHE A 164 6.84 3.67 26.58
CA PHE A 164 6.83 4.69 25.54
C PHE A 164 7.10 6.05 26.20
N PHE A 165 7.99 6.83 25.60
CA PHE A 165 8.32 8.17 26.04
C PHE A 165 8.05 9.15 24.90
N LYS A 166 7.25 10.18 25.16
CA LYS A 166 7.08 11.33 24.27
C LYS A 166 7.99 12.43 24.81
N VAL A 167 9.05 12.74 24.07
CA VAL A 167 10.12 13.68 24.43
C VAL A 167 10.02 14.94 23.57
N TYR A 168 10.42 16.07 24.14
CA TYR A 168 10.35 17.37 23.46
C TYR A 168 11.73 18.00 23.28
N GLU A 169 12.65 17.78 24.23
CA GLU A 169 14.03 18.26 24.18
C GLU A 169 15.02 17.10 23.95
N ILE A 170 16.25 17.41 23.51
CA ILE A 170 17.28 16.39 23.26
C ILE A 170 17.79 15.80 24.59
N GLU A 171 17.91 16.62 25.62
CA GLU A 171 18.38 16.25 26.96
C GLU A 171 17.52 15.15 27.58
N ASP A 172 16.19 15.19 27.37
CA ASP A 172 15.24 14.16 27.84
C ASP A 172 15.61 12.75 27.34
N ILE A 173 16.05 12.63 26.08
CA ILE A 173 16.47 11.35 25.48
C ILE A 173 17.67 10.80 26.22
N PHE A 174 18.67 11.65 26.46
CA PHE A 174 19.89 11.23 27.15
C PHE A 174 19.64 10.96 28.64
N ASP A 175 18.68 11.63 29.29
CA ASP A 175 18.23 11.28 30.64
C ASP A 175 17.48 9.93 30.69
N ILE A 176 16.68 9.62 29.67
CA ILE A 176 16.06 8.30 29.51
C ILE A 176 17.13 7.22 29.31
N PHE A 177 18.14 7.44 28.46
CA PHE A 177 19.27 6.50 28.28
C PHE A 177 20.07 6.31 29.58
N ARG A 178 20.38 7.40 30.30
CA ARG A 178 21.04 7.34 31.63
C ARG A 178 20.24 6.54 32.65
N LYS A 179 18.90 6.60 32.59
CA LYS A 179 18.00 6.03 33.59
C LYS A 179 17.57 4.59 33.32
N TYR A 180 17.44 4.19 32.06
CA TYR A 180 16.92 2.87 31.66
C TYR A 180 17.92 2.01 30.88
N GLY A 181 19.11 2.53 30.58
CA GLY A 181 20.11 1.86 29.74
C GLY A 181 19.86 2.06 28.25
N VAL A 182 20.81 1.56 27.44
CA VAL A 182 20.77 1.63 25.95
C VAL A 182 20.63 0.25 25.30
N ASP A 183 20.65 -0.82 26.11
CA ASP A 183 20.65 -2.22 25.71
C ASP A 183 19.44 -2.62 24.83
N SER A 184 18.31 -1.89 24.94
CA SER A 184 17.08 -2.18 24.20
C SER A 184 16.13 -0.97 24.13
N TYR A 185 16.40 -0.02 23.24
CA TYR A 185 15.49 1.07 22.88
C TYR A 185 15.09 1.05 21.40
N MET A 186 14.03 1.80 21.07
CA MET A 186 13.64 2.11 19.71
C MET A 186 13.15 3.54 19.65
N LEU A 187 13.76 4.33 18.77
CA LEU A 187 13.26 5.63 18.37
C LEU A 187 12.15 5.40 17.31
N VAL A 188 10.99 6.06 17.43
CA VAL A 188 9.93 6.06 16.39
C VAL A 188 9.60 7.48 15.88
N ASP A 189 9.79 7.71 14.57
CA ASP A 189 9.29 8.87 13.82
C ASP A 189 8.75 8.42 12.45
N GLY A 190 7.60 8.95 12.06
CA GLY A 190 6.78 8.53 10.91
C GLY A 190 6.29 7.06 10.96
N ASN A 191 6.96 6.20 11.73
CA ASN A 191 6.83 4.75 11.82
C ASN A 191 6.89 4.01 10.46
N THR A 192 7.42 4.69 9.44
CA THR A 192 7.89 4.11 8.17
C THR A 192 9.32 3.57 8.32
N ALA A 193 10.07 4.11 9.29
CA ALA A 193 11.35 3.64 9.82
C ALA A 193 11.46 4.04 11.32
N LYS A 194 12.68 4.10 11.88
CA LYS A 194 12.98 4.43 13.30
C LYS A 194 13.69 5.82 13.41
N ASP A 195 13.13 6.85 14.09
CA ASP A 195 13.84 8.03 14.67
C ASP A 195 12.94 8.82 15.68
N ILE A 196 12.89 10.17 15.83
CA ILE A 196 12.13 10.85 16.93
C ILE A 196 11.22 12.03 16.48
N SER A 197 9.89 11.86 16.60
CA SER A 197 8.91 12.69 15.88
C SER A 197 8.66 14.13 16.37
N GLU A 198 9.05 14.54 17.58
CA GLU A 198 8.65 15.86 18.13
C GLU A 198 9.76 16.70 18.76
N VAL A 199 11.01 16.28 18.65
CA VAL A 199 12.15 17.12 19.04
C VAL A 199 12.39 18.14 17.93
N MET A 200 12.00 19.40 18.16
CA MET A 200 12.06 20.46 17.14
C MET A 200 13.47 20.68 16.59
N ALA A 201 14.50 20.50 17.42
CA ALA A 201 15.91 20.59 17.02
C ALA A 201 16.35 19.50 16.02
N LEU A 202 15.57 18.41 15.85
CA LEU A 202 15.78 17.40 14.80
C LEU A 202 14.98 17.70 13.52
N LYS A 203 14.06 18.68 13.55
CA LYS A 203 13.24 19.12 12.41
C LYS A 203 13.68 20.44 11.79
N THR A 204 14.58 21.16 12.44
CA THR A 204 15.21 22.36 11.86
C THR A 204 16.10 21.99 10.68
N TYR A 205 16.13 22.86 9.69
CA TYR A 205 17.19 22.88 8.67
C TYR A 205 17.93 24.21 8.78
N ASP A 206 19.21 24.21 8.42
CA ASP A 206 20.02 25.43 8.35
C ASP A 206 20.78 25.51 7.02
N TYR A 207 20.97 26.74 6.56
CA TYR A 207 21.53 27.06 5.26
C TYR A 207 22.93 27.61 5.44
N ASP A 208 23.96 26.79 5.24
CA ASP A 208 25.31 27.08 5.70
C ASP A 208 26.35 27.15 4.57
N GLN A 209 27.62 26.83 4.86
CA GLN A 209 28.50 26.30 3.81
C GLN A 209 27.90 25.04 3.17
N ASN A 210 27.25 24.19 3.97
CA ASN A 210 26.53 22.99 3.58
C ASN A 210 25.03 23.22 3.82
N LEU A 211 24.15 22.53 3.12
CA LEU A 211 22.76 22.40 3.60
C LEU A 211 22.78 21.44 4.79
N VAL A 212 22.35 21.90 5.96
CA VAL A 212 22.24 21.08 7.17
C VAL A 212 20.77 20.72 7.35
N LEU A 213 20.45 19.44 7.20
CA LEU A 213 19.10 18.92 7.49
C LEU A 213 19.12 18.25 8.85
N GLY A 214 18.23 18.65 9.76
CA GLY A 214 17.93 17.86 10.95
C GLY A 214 17.44 16.47 10.54
N ALA A 215 17.77 15.46 11.35
CA ALA A 215 17.52 14.05 11.03
C ALA A 215 16.05 13.72 10.71
N ASN A 216 15.12 14.49 11.28
CA ASN A 216 13.67 14.24 11.28
C ASN A 216 12.89 15.28 10.46
N VAL A 217 13.58 16.00 9.57
CA VAL A 217 12.96 16.73 8.46
C VAL A 217 12.25 15.72 7.55
N SER A 218 10.94 15.91 7.31
CA SER A 218 10.17 14.99 6.47
C SER A 218 10.72 14.94 5.05
N LEU A 219 10.52 13.84 4.31
CA LEU A 219 10.95 13.77 2.91
C LEU A 219 10.23 14.78 2.01
N GLU A 220 9.00 15.20 2.37
CA GLU A 220 8.28 16.26 1.65
C GLU A 220 8.96 17.62 1.86
N ASP A 221 9.28 17.95 3.10
CA ASP A 221 9.94 19.21 3.43
C ASP A 221 11.37 19.23 2.93
N CYS A 222 12.09 18.11 3.01
CA CYS A 222 13.40 17.93 2.39
C CYS A 222 13.37 18.26 0.87
N ILE A 223 12.32 17.86 0.15
CA ILE A 223 12.11 18.24 -1.27
C ILE A 223 11.83 19.73 -1.43
N LYS A 224 10.99 20.34 -0.58
CA LYS A 224 10.72 21.80 -0.59
C LYS A 224 12.00 22.59 -0.32
N ILE A 225 12.71 22.23 0.75
CA ILE A 225 14.01 22.78 1.15
C ILE A 225 15.00 22.62 0.00
N PHE A 226 15.16 21.45 -0.64
CA PHE A 226 16.06 21.36 -1.81
C PHE A 226 15.67 22.27 -2.99
N LYS A 227 14.36 22.45 -3.26
CA LYS A 227 13.90 23.39 -4.30
C LYS A 227 14.28 24.83 -3.92
N GLU A 228 14.06 25.25 -2.68
CA GLU A 228 14.45 26.57 -2.18
C GLU A 228 15.97 26.78 -2.07
N ALA A 229 16.69 25.73 -1.67
CA ALA A 229 18.15 25.67 -1.56
C ALA A 229 18.82 25.98 -2.88
N SER A 230 18.27 25.45 -3.97
CA SER A 230 18.77 25.69 -5.32
C SER A 230 18.75 27.18 -5.73
N ALA A 231 17.98 28.01 -5.00
CA ALA A 231 17.78 29.43 -5.27
C ALA A 231 18.47 30.39 -4.27
N LYS A 232 19.14 29.92 -3.21
CA LYS A 232 19.71 30.77 -2.12
C LYS A 232 21.14 30.38 -1.71
N LYS A 233 21.83 31.25 -0.95
CA LYS A 233 23.21 31.05 -0.45
C LYS A 233 23.42 31.50 1.01
N SER A 234 23.55 30.50 1.91
CA SER A 234 24.55 30.37 3.02
C SER A 234 24.58 31.22 4.32
N TYR A 235 25.03 30.51 5.38
CA TYR A 235 25.49 30.80 6.77
C TYR A 235 24.41 30.91 7.90
N SER A 236 24.56 30.38 9.15
CA SER A 236 25.75 29.87 9.90
C SER A 236 25.55 28.89 11.13
N ASN A 237 26.35 27.81 11.16
CA ASN A 237 27.22 27.21 12.22
C ASN A 237 26.72 26.79 13.65
N GLY A 238 27.09 25.56 14.07
CA GLY A 238 27.00 25.05 15.46
C GLY A 238 27.89 23.82 15.75
N ASN A 239 28.32 23.62 17.00
CA ASN A 239 29.34 22.61 17.39
C ASN A 239 28.82 21.16 17.37
N THR A 240 29.17 20.37 16.35
CA THR A 240 28.92 18.91 16.28
C THR A 240 30.13 18.11 15.77
N LYS A 241 30.20 16.82 16.16
CA LYS A 241 31.29 15.90 15.75
C LYS A 241 30.94 15.22 14.41
N SER A 242 31.19 15.92 13.31
CA SER A 242 30.84 15.45 11.96
C SER A 242 31.59 14.17 11.54
N LEU A 243 30.90 13.26 10.85
CA LEU A 243 31.43 11.98 10.33
C LEU A 243 31.11 11.86 8.84
N LYS A 244 32.11 11.47 8.03
CA LYS A 244 31.86 11.10 6.62
C LYS A 244 30.97 9.85 6.56
N MET A 245 30.04 9.82 5.61
CA MET A 245 29.06 8.72 5.42
C MET A 245 29.72 7.32 5.40
N THR A 246 30.86 7.16 4.72
CA THR A 246 31.61 5.89 4.65
C THR A 246 32.18 5.40 5.98
N LYS A 247 32.36 6.31 6.96
CA LYS A 247 32.72 6.00 8.34
C LYS A 247 31.47 5.79 9.20
N PHE A 248 30.44 6.63 9.04
CA PHE A 248 29.13 6.49 9.69
C PHE A 248 28.52 5.10 9.48
N LEU A 249 28.53 4.56 8.25
CA LEU A 249 28.04 3.21 7.93
C LEU A 249 28.81 2.06 8.64
N LYS A 250 29.90 2.37 9.36
CA LYS A 250 30.72 1.43 10.15
C LYS A 250 30.79 1.83 11.64
N THR A 251 30.10 2.89 12.04
CA THR A 251 30.05 3.38 13.41
C THR A 251 28.94 2.65 14.14
N ASP A 252 29.21 2.21 15.36
CA ASP A 252 28.17 1.72 16.26
C ASP A 252 27.31 2.90 16.72
N MET A 253 25.98 2.72 16.65
CA MET A 253 24.99 3.75 16.95
C MET A 253 24.29 3.50 18.29
N GLU A 254 24.69 2.49 19.06
CA GLU A 254 24.15 2.25 20.41
C GLU A 254 24.41 3.45 21.34
N GLY A 255 23.33 4.07 21.83
CA GLY A 255 23.38 5.29 22.65
C GLY A 255 23.74 6.58 21.89
N VAL A 256 23.85 6.53 20.55
CA VAL A 256 24.20 7.68 19.70
C VAL A 256 22.96 8.17 18.95
N LEU A 257 22.70 9.48 19.01
CA LEU A 257 21.64 10.14 18.24
C LEU A 257 22.22 10.77 16.97
N LEU A 258 21.60 10.55 15.82
CA LEU A 258 21.88 11.32 14.61
C LEU A 258 21.13 12.66 14.74
N VAL A 259 21.87 13.76 14.79
CA VAL A 259 21.27 15.10 14.92
C VAL A 259 21.02 15.71 13.54
N ASN A 260 22.07 15.77 12.71
CA ASN A 260 22.08 16.50 11.44
C ASN A 260 22.76 15.69 10.32
N VAL A 261 22.36 15.96 9.07
CA VAL A 261 23.05 15.52 7.84
C VAL A 261 23.50 16.76 7.06
N GLU A 262 24.81 16.86 6.82
CA GLU A 262 25.42 17.95 6.04
C GLU A 262 25.56 17.56 4.55
N ILE A 263 25.05 18.39 3.65
CA ILE A 263 25.14 18.20 2.20
C ILE A 263 25.93 19.37 1.58
N PRO A 264 27.18 19.15 1.15
CA PRO A 264 28.02 20.23 0.64
C PRO A 264 27.63 20.66 -0.79
N PRO A 265 27.71 21.98 -1.10
CA PRO A 265 27.45 22.50 -2.43
C PRO A 265 28.54 22.04 -3.40
N LEU A 266 28.10 21.63 -4.58
CA LEU A 266 28.99 21.20 -5.66
C LEU A 266 29.42 22.41 -6.50
N SER A 267 30.72 22.53 -6.76
CA SER A 267 31.23 23.52 -7.72
C SER A 267 30.75 23.21 -9.14
N SER A 268 30.75 24.21 -10.03
CA SER A 268 30.35 24.05 -11.45
C SER A 268 31.21 23.06 -12.26
N SER A 269 32.37 22.65 -11.74
CA SER A 269 33.19 21.57 -12.28
C SER A 269 32.73 20.16 -11.89
N HIS A 270 31.85 20.01 -10.90
CA HIS A 270 31.25 18.73 -10.54
C HIS A 270 30.00 18.45 -11.38
N VAL A 271 29.88 17.21 -11.86
CA VAL A 271 28.70 16.68 -12.53
C VAL A 271 28.15 15.56 -11.66
N PHE A 272 26.97 15.79 -11.10
CA PHE A 272 26.20 14.76 -10.38
C PHE A 272 25.04 14.25 -11.25
N ARG A 273 24.88 12.93 -11.28
CA ARG A 273 23.72 12.23 -11.88
C ARG A 273 23.36 11.01 -11.03
N SER A 274 22.08 10.83 -10.76
CA SER A 274 21.54 9.66 -10.08
C SER A 274 20.45 8.99 -10.90
N TYR A 275 20.41 7.67 -10.89
CA TYR A 275 19.49 6.84 -11.65
C TYR A 275 18.83 5.81 -10.71
N LYS A 276 17.56 5.51 -10.94
CA LYS A 276 16.79 4.52 -10.17
C LYS A 276 15.92 3.71 -11.12
N ILE A 277 16.26 2.44 -11.31
CA ILE A 277 15.49 1.50 -12.14
C ILE A 277 14.50 0.78 -11.23
N MET A 278 13.22 0.79 -11.60
CA MET A 278 12.11 0.27 -10.79
C MET A 278 11.11 -0.49 -11.67
N PRO A 279 10.32 -1.43 -11.12
CA PRO A 279 9.24 -2.10 -11.85
C PRO A 279 8.06 -1.18 -12.20
N ARG A 280 7.98 0.01 -11.58
CA ARG A 280 7.03 1.09 -11.89
C ARG A 280 7.65 2.45 -11.53
N ASN A 281 7.20 3.53 -12.18
CA ASN A 281 7.82 4.86 -12.09
C ASN A 281 7.81 5.49 -10.68
N GLN A 282 6.84 5.15 -9.83
CA GLN A 282 6.67 5.72 -8.49
C GLN A 282 6.35 4.63 -7.46
N ASN A 283 6.60 4.95 -6.18
CA ASN A 283 6.25 4.09 -5.03
C ASN A 283 6.74 2.64 -5.20
N ALA A 284 8.00 2.45 -5.58
CA ALA A 284 8.62 1.13 -5.74
C ALA A 284 10.05 1.09 -5.20
N LEU A 285 10.44 -0.09 -4.72
CA LEU A 285 11.83 -0.42 -4.46
C LEU A 285 12.59 -0.47 -5.80
N ALA A 286 13.86 -0.03 -5.76
CA ALA A 286 14.71 -0.11 -6.94
C ALA A 286 15.10 -1.56 -7.22
N HIS A 287 15.12 -1.97 -8.49
CA HIS A 287 15.87 -3.15 -8.92
C HIS A 287 17.37 -2.86 -8.82
N VAL A 288 17.79 -1.69 -9.30
CA VAL A 288 19.14 -1.13 -9.14
C VAL A 288 18.99 0.39 -9.02
N ASN A 289 19.76 1.02 -8.14
CA ASN A 289 19.97 2.46 -8.11
C ASN A 289 21.46 2.77 -8.21
N ALA A 290 21.81 3.91 -8.80
CA ALA A 290 23.19 4.33 -8.96
C ALA A 290 23.33 5.84 -8.84
N ALA A 291 24.46 6.30 -8.32
CA ALA A 291 24.82 7.71 -8.23
C ALA A 291 26.26 7.90 -8.72
N PHE A 292 26.44 8.88 -9.60
CA PHE A 292 27.69 9.23 -10.24
C PHE A 292 28.02 10.69 -9.93
N LEU A 293 29.14 10.92 -9.26
CA LEU A 293 29.71 12.24 -8.99
C LEU A 293 31.10 12.31 -9.62
N LEU A 294 31.26 13.13 -10.65
CA LEU A 294 32.53 13.31 -11.36
C LEU A 294 32.97 14.78 -11.27
N LYS A 295 34.24 15.03 -10.93
CA LYS A 295 34.85 16.36 -11.02
C LYS A 295 35.60 16.46 -12.34
N LEU A 296 35.20 17.39 -13.20
CA LEU A 296 35.78 17.61 -14.53
C LEU A 296 36.73 18.80 -14.50
N GLY A 297 38.00 18.51 -14.79
CA GLY A 297 39.05 19.50 -15.01
C GLY A 297 39.07 20.06 -16.44
N ARG A 298 40.19 20.71 -16.78
CA ARG A 298 40.43 21.24 -18.13
C ARG A 298 40.38 20.09 -19.16
N LYS A 299 39.86 20.38 -20.37
CA LYS A 299 39.64 19.39 -21.45
C LYS A 299 38.76 18.18 -21.07
N LYS A 300 37.86 18.30 -20.08
CA LYS A 300 36.96 17.22 -19.62
C LYS A 300 37.67 15.98 -19.07
N ILE A 301 38.90 16.17 -18.58
CA ILE A 301 39.63 15.14 -17.83
C ILE A 301 39.01 15.00 -16.43
N ILE A 302 38.80 13.78 -15.95
CA ILE A 302 38.28 13.52 -14.60
C ILE A 302 39.40 13.75 -13.57
N GLU A 303 39.16 14.65 -12.61
CA GLU A 303 40.04 14.89 -11.45
C GLU A 303 39.69 13.99 -10.26
N SER A 304 38.40 13.66 -10.10
CA SER A 304 37.93 12.70 -9.09
C SER A 304 36.60 12.07 -9.53
N ALA A 305 36.39 10.82 -9.14
CA ALA A 305 35.16 10.09 -9.40
C ALA A 305 34.63 9.46 -8.10
N SER A 306 33.31 9.43 -7.94
CA SER A 306 32.61 8.62 -6.94
C SER A 306 31.38 8.00 -7.59
N ILE A 307 31.30 6.67 -7.55
CA ILE A 307 30.32 5.86 -8.25
C ILE A 307 29.78 4.84 -7.25
N VAL A 308 28.55 5.08 -6.81
CA VAL A 308 27.80 4.23 -5.87
C VAL A 308 26.73 3.49 -6.65
N ILE A 309 26.59 2.18 -6.41
CA ILE A 309 25.55 1.34 -7.01
C ILE A 309 24.93 0.50 -5.90
N GLY A 310 23.61 0.56 -5.73
CA GLY A 310 22.89 -0.19 -4.71
C GLY A 310 22.07 -1.36 -5.29
N ASN A 311 21.72 -2.29 -4.41
CA ASN A 311 20.94 -3.50 -4.70
C ASN A 311 21.58 -4.49 -5.69
N ILE A 312 22.92 -4.47 -5.81
CA ILE A 312 23.70 -5.47 -6.56
C ILE A 312 24.43 -6.49 -5.66
N ASP A 313 24.92 -6.05 -4.49
CA ASP A 313 25.52 -6.88 -3.44
C ASP A 313 25.29 -6.18 -2.07
N PRO A 314 24.92 -6.89 -0.99
CA PRO A 314 24.61 -6.28 0.32
C PRO A 314 25.76 -5.55 1.02
N LYS A 315 27.02 -5.80 0.62
CA LYS A 315 28.24 -5.21 1.17
C LYS A 315 28.90 -4.20 0.22
N PHE A 316 28.46 -4.15 -1.03
CA PHE A 316 29.00 -3.22 -2.01
C PHE A 316 28.50 -1.79 -1.76
N ILE A 317 29.41 -0.82 -1.84
CA ILE A 317 29.11 0.60 -1.61
C ILE A 317 29.69 1.47 -2.73
N HIS A 318 30.94 1.23 -3.15
CA HIS A 318 31.66 2.04 -4.14
C HIS A 318 32.31 1.19 -5.23
N ALA A 319 32.25 1.65 -6.48
CA ALA A 319 32.93 1.04 -7.62
C ALA A 319 34.41 1.47 -7.69
N THR A 320 35.18 1.29 -6.61
CA THR A 320 36.51 1.90 -6.41
C THR A 320 37.48 1.64 -7.57
N LYS A 321 37.51 0.43 -8.12
CA LYS A 321 38.34 0.09 -9.30
C LYS A 321 38.01 0.96 -10.52
N THR A 322 36.72 1.25 -10.74
CA THR A 322 36.25 2.12 -11.83
C THR A 322 36.55 3.59 -11.50
N GLU A 323 36.35 4.01 -10.25
CA GLU A 323 36.68 5.36 -9.77
C GLU A 323 38.17 5.67 -10.00
N GLU A 324 39.07 4.79 -9.55
CA GLU A 324 40.52 4.87 -9.74
C GLU A 324 40.92 4.88 -11.22
N PHE A 325 40.33 4.00 -12.04
CA PHE A 325 40.62 3.93 -13.47
C PHE A 325 40.28 5.22 -14.24
N LEU A 326 39.23 5.93 -13.82
CA LEU A 326 38.74 7.13 -14.50
C LEU A 326 39.58 8.38 -14.22
N ILE A 327 40.29 8.44 -13.09
CA ILE A 327 41.13 9.59 -12.72
C ILE A 327 42.21 9.82 -13.80
N GLY A 328 42.34 11.08 -14.23
CA GLY A 328 43.28 11.49 -15.27
C GLY A 328 42.82 11.18 -16.71
N LYS A 329 41.62 10.61 -16.92
CA LYS A 329 41.10 10.26 -18.26
C LYS A 329 39.98 11.17 -18.73
N ASN A 330 39.80 11.24 -20.05
CA ASN A 330 38.67 11.91 -20.67
C ASN A 330 37.54 10.91 -20.89
N ILE A 331 36.39 11.13 -20.24
CA ILE A 331 35.23 10.23 -20.32
C ILE A 331 34.57 10.19 -21.70
N PHE A 332 34.76 11.21 -22.54
CA PHE A 332 34.24 11.29 -23.90
C PHE A 332 35.11 10.54 -24.92
N ASN A 333 36.06 9.71 -24.47
CA ASN A 333 36.81 8.79 -25.31
C ASN A 333 36.21 7.38 -25.19
N ASP A 334 35.75 6.83 -26.32
CA ASP A 334 35.11 5.50 -26.39
C ASP A 334 35.89 4.40 -25.71
N ALA A 335 37.22 4.33 -25.86
CA ALA A 335 38.03 3.30 -25.21
C ALA A 335 38.06 3.45 -23.69
N THR A 336 37.99 4.69 -23.17
CA THR A 336 37.85 4.95 -21.73
C THR A 336 36.48 4.55 -21.22
N LEU A 337 35.42 4.89 -21.97
CA LEU A 337 34.04 4.55 -21.63
C LEU A 337 33.80 3.03 -21.64
N GLN A 338 34.23 2.32 -22.69
CA GLN A 338 34.11 0.87 -22.81
C GLN A 338 34.85 0.14 -21.69
N ALA A 339 36.08 0.56 -21.37
CA ALA A 339 36.82 -0.01 -20.25
C ALA A 339 36.12 0.24 -18.90
N ALA A 340 35.60 1.45 -18.65
CA ALA A 340 34.84 1.75 -17.44
C ALA A 340 33.56 0.91 -17.32
N ILE A 341 32.84 0.68 -18.42
CA ILE A 341 31.69 -0.23 -18.48
C ILE A 341 32.14 -1.66 -18.11
N GLN A 342 33.24 -2.16 -18.67
CA GLN A 342 33.77 -3.49 -18.33
C GLN A 342 34.16 -3.61 -16.86
N PHE A 343 34.77 -2.58 -16.24
CA PHE A 343 35.03 -2.60 -14.79
C PHE A 343 33.74 -2.68 -13.97
N ILE A 344 32.66 -2.01 -14.38
CA ILE A 344 31.36 -2.08 -13.71
C ILE A 344 30.68 -3.44 -13.91
N LEU A 345 30.70 -4.00 -15.12
CA LEU A 345 30.12 -5.32 -15.41
C LEU A 345 30.78 -6.43 -14.57
N ASN A 346 32.09 -6.33 -14.33
CA ASN A 346 32.85 -7.25 -13.47
C ASN A 346 32.58 -7.11 -11.95
N ILE A 347 31.70 -6.19 -11.53
CA ILE A 347 31.25 -6.08 -10.13
C ILE A 347 30.18 -7.14 -9.82
N SER A 348 29.33 -7.47 -10.80
CA SER A 348 28.34 -8.53 -10.65
C SER A 348 28.96 -9.89 -10.95
N PRO A 349 28.61 -10.97 -10.20
CA PRO A 349 28.96 -12.33 -10.61
C PRO A 349 28.41 -12.63 -12.00
N ALA A 350 29.20 -13.29 -12.85
CA ALA A 350 28.77 -13.66 -14.19
C ALA A 350 27.54 -14.59 -14.12
N GLY A 351 26.46 -14.22 -14.81
CA GLY A 351 25.22 -15.00 -14.88
C GLY A 351 24.14 -14.66 -13.84
N THR A 352 24.34 -13.70 -12.92
CA THR A 352 23.28 -13.29 -11.97
C THR A 352 22.34 -12.21 -12.50
N ALA A 353 22.78 -11.41 -13.48
CA ALA A 353 21.96 -10.38 -14.09
C ALA A 353 20.99 -10.96 -15.13
N LEU A 354 19.68 -10.78 -14.92
CA LEU A 354 18.66 -11.14 -15.91
C LEU A 354 18.84 -10.30 -17.18
N SER A 355 18.74 -10.94 -18.36
CA SER A 355 18.99 -10.33 -19.68
C SER A 355 18.23 -9.01 -19.91
N LYS A 356 16.98 -8.92 -19.43
CA LYS A 356 16.13 -7.72 -19.48
C LYS A 356 16.64 -6.50 -18.71
N TYR A 357 17.70 -6.63 -17.91
CA TYR A 357 18.31 -5.55 -17.13
C TYR A 357 19.72 -5.15 -17.61
N ILE A 358 20.19 -5.70 -18.74
CA ILE A 358 21.56 -5.47 -19.25
C ILE A 358 21.67 -4.16 -20.07
N SER A 359 20.58 -3.69 -20.67
CA SER A 359 20.52 -2.43 -21.41
C SER A 359 19.82 -1.33 -20.62
N GLY A 360 20.41 -0.12 -20.60
CA GLY A 360 19.71 1.08 -20.12
C GLY A 360 18.58 1.49 -21.06
N GLY A 361 17.58 2.21 -20.51
CA GLY A 361 16.51 2.86 -21.26
C GLY A 361 16.53 4.38 -21.08
N GLU A 362 15.71 5.08 -21.86
CA GLU A 362 15.54 6.53 -21.74
C GLU A 362 14.73 6.92 -20.49
N LEU A 363 14.86 8.18 -20.07
CA LEU A 363 14.04 8.75 -19.00
C LEU A 363 12.59 8.92 -19.50
N LEU A 364 11.70 8.04 -19.04
CA LEU A 364 10.28 8.10 -19.32
C LEU A 364 9.64 9.31 -18.61
N GLN A 365 9.47 10.42 -19.33
CA GLN A 365 8.60 11.51 -18.92
C GLN A 365 7.15 11.17 -19.29
N ARG A 366 6.26 11.20 -18.29
CA ARG A 366 4.83 10.95 -18.48
C ARG A 366 4.10 12.29 -18.59
N PRO A 367 3.33 12.55 -19.67
CA PRO A 367 2.45 13.71 -19.74
C PRO A 367 1.24 13.55 -18.81
N VAL A 368 0.59 14.67 -18.46
CA VAL A 368 -0.69 14.70 -17.73
C VAL A 368 -1.71 13.79 -18.44
N SER A 369 -2.43 12.95 -17.68
CA SER A 369 -3.31 11.97 -18.30
C SER A 369 -4.54 12.60 -18.97
N SER A 370 -4.82 12.20 -20.21
CA SER A 370 -6.03 12.56 -20.95
C SER A 370 -6.79 11.31 -21.39
N GLY A 371 -8.06 11.48 -21.73
CA GLY A 371 -8.94 10.41 -22.15
C GLY A 371 -10.31 10.96 -22.54
N LYS A 372 -10.89 10.41 -23.59
CA LYS A 372 -12.24 10.71 -24.06
C LYS A 372 -13.06 9.43 -24.05
N GLU A 373 -14.23 9.51 -23.45
CA GLU A 373 -15.25 8.45 -23.47
C GLU A 373 -16.34 8.88 -24.46
N ASP A 374 -16.83 7.93 -25.25
CA ASP A 374 -17.89 8.15 -26.23
C ASP A 374 -18.85 6.97 -26.17
N TYR A 375 -20.14 7.26 -26.01
CA TYR A 375 -21.19 6.26 -25.85
C TYR A 375 -22.55 6.82 -26.29
N GLN A 376 -23.40 5.95 -26.81
CA GLN A 376 -24.74 6.32 -27.26
C GLN A 376 -25.73 6.29 -26.10
N THR A 377 -26.56 7.33 -26.00
CA THR A 377 -27.66 7.42 -25.02
C THR A 377 -28.97 7.69 -25.76
N ASP A 378 -30.04 7.02 -25.35
CA ASP A 378 -31.38 7.21 -25.90
C ASP A 378 -32.35 7.51 -24.76
N SER A 379 -32.85 8.75 -24.71
CA SER A 379 -33.78 9.18 -23.66
C SER A 379 -35.11 8.41 -23.65
N SER A 380 -35.49 7.75 -24.74
CA SER A 380 -36.68 6.89 -24.79
C SER A 380 -36.48 5.55 -24.06
N LEU A 381 -35.23 5.10 -23.90
CA LEU A 381 -34.86 3.88 -23.18
C LEU A 381 -34.48 4.13 -21.72
N TYR A 382 -34.53 5.37 -21.24
CA TYR A 382 -34.17 5.69 -19.86
C TYR A 382 -35.12 5.01 -18.86
N PRO A 383 -34.60 4.34 -17.81
CA PRO A 383 -33.23 4.45 -17.29
C PRO A 383 -32.20 3.43 -17.85
N LEU A 384 -32.56 2.53 -18.78
CA LEU A 384 -31.74 1.36 -19.15
C LEU A 384 -30.34 1.70 -19.68
N ASN A 385 -30.23 2.70 -20.56
CA ASN A 385 -28.95 3.23 -21.07
C ASN A 385 -28.66 4.66 -20.60
N LYS A 386 -29.33 5.10 -19.52
CA LYS A 386 -29.01 6.39 -18.89
C LYS A 386 -27.68 6.25 -18.15
N PRO A 387 -26.71 7.16 -18.34
CA PRO A 387 -25.57 7.25 -17.44
C PRO A 387 -26.10 7.69 -16.07
N VAL A 388 -26.19 6.75 -15.14
CA VAL A 388 -26.63 6.98 -13.76
C VAL A 388 -25.48 6.72 -12.82
N ASP A 389 -25.32 7.60 -11.84
CA ASP A 389 -24.32 7.42 -10.79
C ASP A 389 -24.61 6.13 -10.02
N LYS A 390 -23.54 5.46 -9.58
CA LYS A 390 -23.69 4.27 -8.73
C LYS A 390 -24.44 4.67 -7.44
N LEU A 391 -25.57 4.04 -7.16
CA LEU A 391 -26.42 4.30 -5.99
C LEU A 391 -25.67 4.37 -4.64
N GLU A 392 -24.61 3.56 -4.49
CA GLU A 392 -23.80 3.53 -3.26
C GLU A 392 -22.62 4.52 -3.27
N ALA A 393 -22.36 5.26 -4.34
CA ALA A 393 -21.19 6.14 -4.44
C ALA A 393 -21.18 7.19 -3.32
N ASN A 394 -22.33 7.80 -3.00
CA ASN A 394 -22.50 8.75 -1.90
C ASN A 394 -22.04 8.18 -0.54
N ILE A 395 -22.55 7.00 -0.16
CA ILE A 395 -22.11 6.35 1.10
C ILE A 395 -20.66 5.84 1.06
N GLN A 396 -20.09 5.62 -0.13
CA GLN A 396 -18.68 5.25 -0.28
C GLN A 396 -17.73 6.45 -0.15
N VAL A 397 -18.13 7.64 -0.60
CA VAL A 397 -17.34 8.87 -0.42
C VAL A 397 -17.43 9.44 1.00
N GLY A 398 -18.53 9.20 1.72
CA GLY A 398 -18.69 9.56 3.13
C GLY A 398 -18.19 8.54 4.16
N GLY A 399 -17.62 7.40 3.73
CA GLY A 399 -17.20 6.31 4.65
C GLY A 399 -18.33 5.46 5.25
N GLU A 400 -19.59 5.82 5.03
CA GLU A 400 -20.79 5.12 5.55
C GLU A 400 -21.00 3.70 4.95
N ALA A 401 -20.30 3.34 3.88
CA ALA A 401 -20.43 2.06 3.18
C ALA A 401 -19.77 0.88 3.92
N ARG A 402 -20.49 0.26 4.86
CA ARG A 402 -20.00 -0.89 5.65
C ARG A 402 -19.62 -2.13 4.81
N PHE A 403 -18.39 -2.60 4.93
CA PHE A 403 -17.87 -3.88 4.46
C PHE A 403 -17.91 -4.94 5.58
N ALA A 404 -17.45 -6.17 5.31
CA ALA A 404 -17.53 -7.28 6.28
C ALA A 404 -16.77 -6.98 7.58
N ASN A 405 -15.65 -6.25 7.53
CA ASN A 405 -14.89 -5.86 8.73
C ASN A 405 -15.55 -4.72 9.52
N ASP A 406 -16.41 -3.91 8.90
CA ASP A 406 -16.98 -2.71 9.52
C ASP A 406 -18.23 -3.02 10.36
N ILE A 407 -18.60 -4.30 10.44
CA ILE A 407 -19.57 -4.81 11.40
C ILE A 407 -19.01 -4.54 12.80
N PRO A 408 -19.78 -3.93 13.72
CA PRO A 408 -19.30 -3.67 15.08
C PRO A 408 -18.87 -4.96 15.79
N PRO A 409 -17.78 -4.93 16.59
CA PRO A 409 -17.45 -6.06 17.44
C PRO A 409 -18.53 -6.23 18.51
N LEU A 410 -18.99 -7.47 18.69
CA LEU A 410 -19.91 -7.80 19.79
C LEU A 410 -19.19 -7.78 21.15
N PRO A 411 -19.92 -7.62 22.28
CA PRO A 411 -19.33 -7.48 23.60
C PRO A 411 -18.33 -8.58 23.95
N ARG A 412 -17.18 -8.19 24.53
CA ARG A 412 -16.13 -9.13 24.92
C ARG A 412 -16.28 -9.49 26.39
N GLU A 413 -16.52 -10.77 26.69
CA GLU A 413 -16.16 -11.30 28.00
C GLU A 413 -14.64 -11.22 28.22
N SER A 414 -14.25 -10.69 29.38
CA SER A 414 -12.85 -10.46 29.74
C SER A 414 -12.11 -11.77 30.00
N LYS A 415 -11.33 -12.23 29.02
CA LYS A 415 -10.29 -13.27 29.16
C LYS A 415 -9.11 -12.87 28.30
N GLU A 416 -7.97 -12.54 28.89
CA GLU A 416 -6.80 -12.08 28.14
C GLU A 416 -6.10 -13.22 27.39
N GLY A 417 -5.59 -12.94 26.18
CA GLY A 417 -4.68 -13.83 25.46
C GLY A 417 -5.32 -14.78 24.43
N VAL A 418 -4.79 -16.01 24.40
CA VAL A 418 -5.17 -17.09 23.46
C VAL A 418 -6.38 -17.83 24.01
N VAL A 419 -7.35 -18.13 23.14
CA VAL A 419 -8.62 -18.76 23.50
C VAL A 419 -8.65 -20.24 23.09
N ALA A 420 -8.17 -20.57 21.89
CA ALA A 420 -8.19 -21.94 21.37
C ALA A 420 -7.12 -22.17 20.29
N PHE A 421 -6.84 -23.45 20.02
CA PHE A 421 -6.02 -23.92 18.91
C PHE A 421 -6.72 -25.10 18.26
N TYR A 422 -7.02 -25.01 16.96
CA TYR A 422 -7.74 -26.06 16.22
C TYR A 422 -6.92 -26.59 15.05
N THR A 423 -7.14 -27.86 14.72
CA THR A 423 -6.51 -28.62 13.65
C THR A 423 -7.57 -29.30 12.79
N ALA A 424 -7.17 -30.02 11.73
CA ALA A 424 -8.09 -30.81 10.92
C ALA A 424 -8.96 -31.81 11.71
N LYS A 425 -8.52 -32.25 12.90
CA LYS A 425 -9.25 -33.17 13.79
C LYS A 425 -10.44 -32.53 14.49
N ASP A 426 -10.47 -31.20 14.58
CA ASP A 426 -11.48 -30.46 15.34
C ASP A 426 -12.72 -30.16 14.49
N ILE A 427 -12.61 -30.32 13.17
CA ILE A 427 -13.71 -30.20 12.20
C ILE A 427 -14.66 -31.40 12.39
N PRO A 428 -15.93 -31.19 12.79
CA PRO A 428 -16.84 -32.29 13.13
C PRO A 428 -17.49 -32.95 11.91
N GLY A 429 -17.59 -32.24 10.78
CA GLY A 429 -18.09 -32.74 9.50
C GLY A 429 -16.96 -33.06 8.52
N VAL A 430 -17.16 -32.76 7.24
CA VAL A 430 -16.13 -32.99 6.21
C VAL A 430 -15.08 -31.87 6.24
N ASN A 431 -13.81 -32.22 6.36
CA ASN A 431 -12.68 -31.29 6.19
C ASN A 431 -12.47 -30.93 4.71
N SER A 432 -13.41 -30.21 4.11
CA SER A 432 -13.32 -29.69 2.75
C SER A 432 -14.13 -28.41 2.58
N PHE A 433 -13.58 -27.45 1.85
CA PHE A 433 -14.30 -26.27 1.35
C PHE A 433 -14.63 -26.38 -0.15
N GLY A 434 -14.18 -27.46 -0.81
CA GLY A 434 -14.58 -27.81 -2.17
C GLY A 434 -15.81 -28.73 -2.18
N PHE A 435 -16.45 -28.81 -3.35
CA PHE A 435 -17.56 -29.70 -3.64
C PHE A 435 -17.37 -30.31 -5.04
N PRO A 436 -16.84 -31.55 -5.13
CA PRO A 436 -16.64 -32.23 -6.41
C PRO A 436 -17.94 -32.36 -7.21
N GLY A 437 -17.86 -32.05 -8.50
CA GLY A 437 -19.00 -32.14 -9.43
C GLY A 437 -19.73 -30.81 -9.66
N ILE A 438 -19.36 -29.74 -8.96
CA ILE A 438 -19.70 -28.36 -9.36
C ILE A 438 -18.68 -27.86 -10.40
N GLN A 439 -19.12 -27.00 -11.31
CA GLN A 439 -18.29 -26.49 -12.41
C GLN A 439 -16.97 -25.87 -11.89
N LEU A 440 -15.85 -26.34 -12.43
CA LEU A 440 -14.47 -25.99 -12.02
C LEU A 440 -13.99 -26.54 -10.65
N GLN A 441 -14.72 -27.46 -10.01
CA GLN A 441 -14.28 -28.16 -8.79
C GLN A 441 -14.20 -29.68 -9.02
N THR A 442 -12.98 -30.21 -9.13
CA THR A 442 -12.70 -31.63 -9.40
C THR A 442 -12.45 -32.46 -8.14
N ASP A 443 -12.00 -31.83 -7.06
CA ASP A 443 -11.43 -32.50 -5.89
C ASP A 443 -11.90 -31.88 -4.57
N GLU A 444 -11.77 -32.66 -3.49
CA GLU A 444 -11.96 -32.17 -2.11
C GLU A 444 -10.74 -31.34 -1.67
N GLU A 445 -10.93 -30.02 -1.56
CA GLU A 445 -9.90 -29.11 -1.07
C GLU A 445 -10.04 -28.88 0.45
N GLU A 446 -9.02 -29.29 1.20
CA GLU A 446 -9.04 -29.31 2.67
C GLU A 446 -9.08 -27.91 3.30
N ILE A 447 -9.92 -27.73 4.33
CA ILE A 447 -9.95 -26.48 5.12
C ILE A 447 -8.64 -26.35 5.90
N LEU A 448 -8.23 -27.43 6.57
CA LEU A 448 -6.93 -27.57 7.25
C LEU A 448 -6.24 -28.85 6.77
N ALA A 449 -4.97 -28.74 6.37
CA ALA A 449 -4.25 -29.85 5.77
C ALA A 449 -4.05 -31.03 6.73
N THR A 450 -4.52 -32.22 6.35
CA THR A 450 -4.10 -33.49 6.93
C THR A 450 -2.74 -33.94 6.38
N LYS A 451 -2.47 -33.61 5.11
CA LYS A 451 -1.19 -33.79 4.43
C LYS A 451 -0.87 -32.55 3.60
N ILE A 452 0.36 -32.07 3.69
CA ILE A 452 0.82 -30.87 2.99
C ILE A 452 0.98 -31.16 1.49
N LYS A 453 0.24 -30.43 0.66
CA LYS A 453 0.23 -30.55 -0.80
C LYS A 453 1.01 -29.41 -1.49
N PHE A 454 1.02 -28.21 -0.91
CA PHE A 454 1.67 -27.02 -1.48
C PHE A 454 2.11 -26.01 -0.40
N TYR A 455 2.99 -25.08 -0.76
CA TYR A 455 3.46 -24.01 0.11
C TYR A 455 2.32 -23.03 0.45
N GLY A 456 2.14 -22.73 1.74
CA GLY A 456 1.10 -21.83 2.22
C GLY A 456 -0.26 -22.49 2.50
N GLN A 457 -0.40 -23.81 2.32
CA GLN A 457 -1.63 -24.52 2.70
C GLN A 457 -1.87 -24.40 4.24
N PRO A 458 -3.07 -23.97 4.69
CA PRO A 458 -3.37 -23.86 6.12
C PRO A 458 -3.32 -25.21 6.85
N ILE A 459 -2.81 -25.22 8.09
CA ILE A 459 -2.62 -26.45 8.89
C ILE A 459 -3.37 -26.44 10.22
N ALA A 460 -3.60 -25.25 10.79
CA ALA A 460 -4.19 -25.05 12.09
C ALA A 460 -4.76 -23.62 12.20
N ILE A 461 -5.64 -23.40 13.17
CA ILE A 461 -6.25 -22.10 13.49
C ILE A 461 -5.83 -21.72 14.91
N VAL A 462 -5.23 -20.54 15.07
CA VAL A 462 -4.99 -19.92 16.38
C VAL A 462 -6.12 -18.93 16.64
N VAL A 463 -6.80 -19.07 17.78
CA VAL A 463 -7.88 -18.17 18.20
C VAL A 463 -7.41 -17.35 19.40
N ALA A 464 -7.56 -16.03 19.35
CA ALA A 464 -7.23 -15.12 20.44
C ALA A 464 -8.20 -13.94 20.49
N ILE A 465 -8.19 -13.17 21.58
CA ILE A 465 -9.07 -11.99 21.73
C ILE A 465 -8.71 -10.79 20.83
N SER A 466 -7.57 -10.86 20.13
CA SER A 466 -7.22 -9.90 19.09
C SER A 466 -6.41 -10.56 17.97
N GLU A 467 -6.58 -10.06 16.76
CA GLU A 467 -5.82 -10.42 15.56
C GLU A 467 -4.30 -10.41 15.84
N LYS A 468 -3.78 -9.31 16.43
CA LYS A 468 -2.36 -9.16 16.76
C LYS A 468 -1.82 -10.26 17.69
N ILE A 469 -2.63 -10.77 18.63
CA ILE A 469 -2.23 -11.90 19.49
C ILE A 469 -2.26 -13.21 18.70
N ALA A 470 -3.32 -13.45 17.90
CA ALA A 470 -3.43 -14.64 17.06
C ALA A 470 -2.26 -14.74 16.06
N GLU A 471 -1.92 -13.66 15.36
CA GLU A 471 -0.76 -13.59 14.46
C GLU A 471 0.57 -13.84 15.17
N LYS A 472 0.78 -13.20 16.34
CA LYS A 472 2.02 -13.35 17.12
C LYS A 472 2.23 -14.79 17.56
N VAL A 473 1.15 -15.46 17.97
CA VAL A 473 1.19 -16.85 18.43
C VAL A 473 1.29 -17.81 17.24
N ALA A 474 0.60 -17.55 16.12
CA ALA A 474 0.76 -18.33 14.88
C ALA A 474 2.21 -18.37 14.39
N LYS A 475 2.95 -17.25 14.48
CA LYS A 475 4.39 -17.18 14.18
C LYS A 475 5.29 -17.97 15.15
N GLN A 476 4.77 -18.40 16.30
CA GLN A 476 5.49 -19.22 17.30
C GLN A 476 5.15 -20.72 17.21
N VAL A 477 4.12 -21.10 16.45
CA VAL A 477 3.74 -22.51 16.23
C VAL A 477 4.86 -23.22 15.49
N LYS A 478 5.44 -24.25 16.11
CA LYS A 478 6.47 -25.09 15.50
C LYS A 478 5.81 -26.29 14.80
N VAL A 479 6.16 -26.49 13.53
CA VAL A 479 5.62 -27.56 12.69
C VAL A 479 6.75 -28.51 12.33
N THR A 480 6.57 -29.80 12.60
CA THR A 480 7.52 -30.85 12.20
C THR A 480 6.95 -31.63 11.03
N TYR A 481 7.55 -31.45 9.86
CA TYR A 481 7.20 -32.22 8.67
C TYR A 481 7.86 -33.60 8.74
N LYS A 482 7.10 -34.65 8.44
CA LYS A 482 7.55 -36.04 8.32
C LYS A 482 7.25 -36.55 6.91
N ASP A 483 7.90 -37.63 6.52
CA ASP A 483 7.68 -38.31 5.23
C ASP A 483 7.81 -37.37 4.01
N VAL A 484 8.73 -36.41 4.11
CA VAL A 484 9.07 -35.47 3.04
C VAL A 484 9.69 -36.28 1.90
N GLY A 485 8.96 -36.39 0.79
CA GLY A 485 9.39 -37.18 -0.36
C GLY A 485 10.70 -36.67 -0.96
N THR A 486 11.55 -37.59 -1.41
CA THR A 486 12.84 -37.28 -2.06
C THR A 486 12.70 -36.71 -3.47
N LYS A 487 11.49 -36.77 -4.07
CA LYS A 487 11.20 -36.16 -5.36
C LYS A 487 10.94 -34.65 -5.17
N PRO A 488 11.53 -33.77 -5.99
CA PRO A 488 11.22 -32.35 -5.94
C PRO A 488 9.73 -32.09 -6.24
N PRO A 489 9.16 -30.98 -5.71
CA PRO A 489 7.81 -30.57 -6.07
C PRO A 489 7.71 -30.23 -7.55
N VAL A 490 6.57 -30.53 -8.17
CA VAL A 490 6.24 -30.08 -9.53
C VAL A 490 5.87 -28.59 -9.46
N LEU A 491 6.65 -27.72 -10.09
CA LEU A 491 6.49 -26.26 -10.01
C LEU A 491 6.13 -25.62 -11.36
N THR A 492 6.52 -26.25 -12.47
CA THR A 492 6.32 -25.74 -13.83
C THR A 492 5.26 -26.52 -14.60
N ILE A 493 4.67 -25.86 -15.60
CA ILE A 493 3.71 -26.50 -16.51
C ILE A 493 4.37 -27.67 -17.26
N ASP A 494 5.64 -27.55 -17.66
CA ASP A 494 6.35 -28.61 -18.41
C ASP A 494 6.77 -29.80 -17.55
N GLU A 495 6.91 -29.64 -16.23
CA GLU A 495 6.98 -30.76 -15.30
C GLU A 495 5.60 -31.42 -15.13
N ALA A 496 4.53 -30.61 -15.01
CA ALA A 496 3.16 -31.12 -14.85
C ALA A 496 2.68 -31.90 -16.09
N LYS A 497 3.03 -31.47 -17.31
CA LYS A 497 2.77 -32.20 -18.57
C LYS A 497 3.36 -33.62 -18.58
N LYS A 498 4.40 -33.90 -17.77
CA LYS A 498 5.04 -35.22 -17.65
C LYS A 498 4.37 -36.12 -16.60
N ASP A 499 3.48 -35.57 -15.77
CA ASP A 499 2.71 -36.32 -14.76
C ASP A 499 1.28 -36.55 -15.27
N SER A 500 1.01 -37.76 -15.77
CA SER A 500 -0.29 -38.17 -16.29
C SER A 500 -1.43 -38.16 -15.25
N LYS A 501 -1.11 -37.99 -13.95
CA LYS A 501 -2.12 -37.79 -12.89
C LYS A 501 -2.53 -36.33 -12.72
N ARG A 502 -1.81 -35.38 -13.33
CA ARG A 502 -2.06 -33.93 -13.28
C ARG A 502 -2.51 -33.37 -14.63
N TYR A 503 -2.07 -33.99 -15.72
CA TYR A 503 -2.48 -33.61 -17.06
C TYR A 503 -3.81 -34.30 -17.45
N VAL A 504 -4.93 -33.59 -17.27
CA VAL A 504 -6.23 -34.02 -17.80
C VAL A 504 -6.29 -33.69 -19.29
N ALA A 505 -5.90 -34.65 -20.12
CA ALA A 505 -6.06 -34.57 -21.57
C ALA A 505 -7.56 -34.68 -21.92
N GLY A 506 -8.28 -33.56 -22.07
CA GLY A 506 -9.73 -33.64 -22.29
C GLY A 506 -10.56 -32.37 -22.41
N THR A 507 -10.00 -31.17 -22.57
CA THR A 507 -10.81 -30.08 -23.16
C THR A 507 -11.20 -30.49 -24.58
N PRO A 508 -12.44 -30.19 -25.04
CA PRO A 508 -12.81 -30.47 -26.43
C PRO A 508 -11.89 -29.66 -27.35
N SER A 509 -11.05 -30.34 -28.13
CA SER A 509 -10.44 -29.71 -29.30
C SER A 509 -11.57 -29.38 -30.26
N ILE A 510 -11.70 -28.10 -30.61
CA ILE A 510 -12.46 -27.72 -31.79
C ILE A 510 -11.57 -28.14 -32.96
N GLU A 511 -11.86 -29.32 -33.53
CA GLU A 511 -11.09 -29.84 -34.65
C GLU A 511 -11.15 -28.86 -35.82
N PRO A 512 -9.99 -28.45 -36.38
CA PRO A 512 -9.95 -27.49 -37.46
C PRO A 512 -10.59 -28.08 -38.72
N SER A 513 -11.47 -27.32 -39.37
CA SER A 513 -12.19 -27.74 -40.59
C SER A 513 -11.30 -27.98 -41.81
N GLY A 514 -10.03 -27.52 -41.76
CA GLY A 514 -9.01 -27.74 -42.78
C GLY A 514 -7.82 -26.80 -42.59
N LYS A 515 -6.79 -26.96 -43.43
CA LYS A 515 -5.64 -26.02 -43.46
C LYS A 515 -5.85 -24.79 -44.34
N GLY A 516 -6.82 -24.84 -45.26
CA GLY A 516 -6.97 -23.87 -46.35
C GLY A 516 -5.92 -24.07 -47.46
N ASP A 517 -6.30 -23.77 -48.69
CA ASP A 517 -5.50 -24.11 -49.88
C ASP A 517 -4.49 -23.02 -50.28
N ASN A 518 -4.44 -21.90 -49.55
CA ASN A 518 -3.68 -20.70 -49.86
C ASN A 518 -2.54 -20.39 -48.86
N VAL A 519 -2.11 -21.38 -48.06
CA VAL A 519 -1.07 -21.21 -47.03
C VAL A 519 0.31 -21.00 -47.65
N GLN A 520 0.83 -19.77 -47.58
CA GLN A 520 2.17 -19.42 -48.11
C GLN A 520 3.32 -19.66 -47.12
N LYS A 521 3.07 -19.52 -45.81
CA LYS A 521 4.07 -19.67 -44.74
C LYS A 521 3.41 -20.26 -43.49
N VAL A 522 4.18 -21.04 -42.72
CA VAL A 522 3.77 -21.59 -41.43
C VAL A 522 4.70 -21.04 -40.36
N ILE A 523 4.16 -20.37 -39.35
CA ILE A 523 4.88 -19.90 -38.18
C ILE A 523 4.59 -20.87 -37.03
N LYS A 524 5.62 -21.21 -36.26
CA LYS A 524 5.52 -21.99 -35.02
C LYS A 524 6.22 -21.22 -33.91
N GLY A 525 5.62 -21.22 -32.72
CA GLY A 525 6.13 -20.59 -31.52
C GLY A 525 5.39 -21.13 -30.30
N ILE A 526 5.85 -20.72 -29.12
CA ILE A 526 5.18 -20.96 -27.84
C ILE A 526 4.93 -19.59 -27.22
N LEU A 527 3.74 -19.36 -26.66
CA LEU A 527 3.38 -18.18 -25.91
C LEU A 527 3.13 -18.55 -24.45
N ASP A 528 4.07 -18.19 -23.58
CA ASP A 528 3.91 -18.30 -22.14
C ASP A 528 3.31 -17.01 -21.56
N LEU A 529 2.24 -17.15 -20.78
CA LEU A 529 1.54 -16.09 -20.07
C LEU A 529 1.65 -16.34 -18.56
N GLU A 530 2.25 -15.41 -17.84
CA GLU A 530 2.44 -15.51 -16.38
C GLU A 530 1.13 -15.36 -15.58
N ALA A 531 1.11 -15.91 -14.37
CA ALA A 531 -0.05 -15.88 -13.47
C ALA A 531 -0.26 -14.51 -12.80
N GLN A 532 -1.50 -14.00 -12.79
CA GLN A 532 -1.84 -12.68 -12.24
C GLN A 532 -2.52 -12.76 -10.85
N TYR A 533 -2.15 -11.87 -9.92
CA TYR A 533 -2.89 -11.70 -8.66
C TYR A 533 -4.19 -10.89 -8.85
N HIS A 534 -5.28 -11.35 -8.21
CA HIS A 534 -6.55 -10.62 -8.17
C HIS A 534 -6.39 -9.19 -7.61
N TYR A 535 -5.69 -9.06 -6.48
CA TYR A 535 -5.37 -7.79 -5.81
C TYR A 535 -6.61 -6.91 -5.51
N TYR A 536 -7.68 -7.53 -5.03
CA TYR A 536 -8.80 -6.81 -4.41
C TYR A 536 -8.33 -6.08 -3.14
N ILE A 537 -8.89 -4.90 -2.87
CA ILE A 537 -8.38 -4.02 -1.81
C ILE A 537 -8.93 -4.42 -0.43
N GLU A 538 -10.19 -4.89 -0.38
CA GLU A 538 -10.70 -5.62 0.78
C GLU A 538 -10.15 -7.06 0.73
N PRO A 539 -9.29 -7.51 1.66
CA PRO A 539 -8.84 -8.89 1.70
C PRO A 539 -10.02 -9.85 1.98
N ILE A 540 -9.81 -11.16 1.82
CA ILE A 540 -10.80 -12.16 2.28
C ILE A 540 -11.05 -11.93 3.78
N THR A 541 -12.31 -11.65 4.10
CA THR A 541 -12.77 -11.29 5.44
C THR A 541 -14.10 -11.99 5.71
N CYS A 542 -14.23 -12.61 6.88
CA CYS A 542 -15.47 -13.25 7.30
C CYS A 542 -15.72 -12.99 8.80
N VAL A 543 -16.94 -12.56 9.13
CA VAL A 543 -17.42 -12.45 10.52
C VAL A 543 -18.56 -13.44 10.70
N VAL A 544 -18.46 -14.32 11.68
CA VAL A 544 -19.52 -15.29 12.01
C VAL A 544 -20.05 -15.01 13.40
N VAL A 545 -21.37 -14.90 13.52
CA VAL A 545 -22.09 -14.68 14.77
C VAL A 545 -22.98 -15.90 15.03
N PRO A 546 -22.77 -16.65 16.12
CA PRO A 546 -23.71 -17.71 16.51
C PRO A 546 -25.02 -17.12 16.98
N VAL A 547 -26.12 -17.82 16.67
CA VAL A 547 -27.49 -17.49 17.06
C VAL A 547 -28.21 -18.76 17.48
N ASP A 548 -29.31 -18.66 18.23
CA ASP A 548 -30.00 -19.76 18.94
C ASP A 548 -30.15 -21.08 18.16
N LYS A 549 -30.34 -21.01 16.83
CA LYS A 549 -30.55 -22.17 15.94
C LYS A 549 -29.59 -22.21 14.75
N GLY A 550 -28.43 -21.55 14.82
CA GLY A 550 -27.55 -21.48 13.65
C GLY A 550 -26.40 -20.49 13.74
N LEU A 551 -25.94 -20.05 12.56
CA LEU A 551 -24.85 -19.11 12.36
C LEU A 551 -25.27 -18.02 11.36
N GLU A 552 -25.09 -16.76 11.71
CA GLU A 552 -25.09 -15.66 10.74
C GLU A 552 -23.66 -15.40 10.25
N VAL A 553 -23.47 -15.45 8.94
CA VAL A 553 -22.16 -15.43 8.29
C VAL A 553 -22.07 -14.19 7.38
N TYR A 554 -21.23 -13.24 7.74
CA TYR A 554 -20.95 -12.05 6.95
C TYR A 554 -19.61 -12.23 6.23
N ASP A 555 -19.67 -12.76 5.01
CA ASP A 555 -18.51 -13.08 4.18
C ASP A 555 -18.28 -12.02 3.10
N SER A 556 -17.02 -11.73 2.79
CA SER A 556 -16.66 -11.12 1.51
C SER A 556 -16.69 -12.19 0.40
N SER A 557 -17.88 -12.56 -0.06
CA SER A 557 -18.09 -13.63 -1.05
C SER A 557 -18.78 -13.16 -2.33
N GLN A 558 -18.40 -13.73 -3.47
CA GLN A 558 -19.13 -13.65 -4.74
C GLN A 558 -20.14 -14.79 -4.92
N TRP A 559 -20.02 -15.88 -4.14
CA TRP A 559 -20.91 -17.03 -4.20
C TRP A 559 -21.31 -17.46 -2.79
N MET A 560 -22.49 -17.00 -2.35
CA MET A 560 -22.99 -17.24 -0.99
C MET A 560 -23.29 -18.71 -0.75
N ASP A 561 -23.93 -19.38 -1.72
CA ASP A 561 -24.39 -20.77 -1.60
C ASP A 561 -23.23 -21.74 -1.37
N LEU A 562 -22.14 -21.62 -2.15
CA LEU A 562 -20.93 -22.43 -1.90
C LEU A 562 -20.36 -22.19 -0.49
N SER A 563 -20.47 -20.95 0.01
CA SER A 563 -20.03 -20.58 1.36
C SER A 563 -20.93 -21.23 2.42
N GLN A 564 -22.25 -21.23 2.21
CA GLN A 564 -23.25 -21.85 3.07
C GLN A 564 -23.08 -23.39 3.13
N ILE A 565 -23.01 -24.03 1.96
CA ILE A 565 -22.87 -25.49 1.81
C ILE A 565 -21.58 -25.97 2.48
N ALA A 566 -20.44 -25.33 2.22
CA ALA A 566 -19.17 -25.72 2.82
C ALA A 566 -19.15 -25.54 4.35
N ILE A 567 -19.76 -24.49 4.88
CA ILE A 567 -19.91 -24.30 6.34
C ILE A 567 -20.80 -25.40 6.92
N ALA A 568 -22.00 -25.62 6.37
CA ALA A 568 -22.91 -26.66 6.86
C ALA A 568 -22.25 -28.05 6.85
N ARG A 569 -21.63 -28.41 5.72
CA ARG A 569 -20.92 -29.68 5.50
C ARG A 569 -19.73 -29.89 6.41
N SER A 570 -18.93 -28.85 6.68
CA SER A 570 -17.77 -28.94 7.57
C SER A 570 -18.13 -28.92 9.06
N LEU A 571 -19.27 -28.33 9.41
CA LEU A 571 -19.80 -28.34 10.79
C LEU A 571 -20.72 -29.52 11.09
N GLY A 572 -21.17 -30.26 10.08
CA GLY A 572 -22.12 -31.37 10.26
C GLY A 572 -23.53 -30.90 10.68
N ILE A 573 -23.92 -29.69 10.25
CA ILE A 573 -25.23 -29.07 10.52
C ILE A 573 -26.01 -28.91 9.22
N GLN A 574 -27.31 -28.60 9.30
CA GLN A 574 -28.11 -28.36 8.10
C GLN A 574 -27.80 -27.00 7.46
N GLU A 575 -27.94 -26.90 6.14
CA GLU A 575 -27.75 -25.65 5.39
C GLU A 575 -28.71 -24.54 5.86
N SER A 576 -29.91 -24.92 6.31
CA SER A 576 -30.91 -24.02 6.92
C SER A 576 -30.47 -23.42 8.26
N GLU A 577 -29.46 -23.98 8.93
CA GLU A 577 -28.84 -23.43 10.15
C GLU A 577 -27.73 -22.41 9.83
N VAL A 578 -27.45 -22.12 8.54
CA VAL A 578 -26.39 -21.21 8.10
C VAL A 578 -26.97 -20.11 7.22
N VAL A 579 -26.91 -18.85 7.68
CA VAL A 579 -27.42 -17.69 6.93
C VAL A 579 -26.26 -16.81 6.48
N VAL A 580 -25.91 -16.88 5.19
CA VAL A 580 -24.85 -16.05 4.60
C VAL A 580 -25.41 -14.70 4.14
N LYS A 581 -24.80 -13.60 4.59
CA LYS A 581 -25.23 -12.21 4.33
C LYS A 581 -24.10 -11.41 3.69
N VAL A 582 -24.18 -11.18 2.38
CA VAL A 582 -23.24 -10.33 1.64
C VAL A 582 -23.93 -9.05 1.20
N ARG A 583 -23.56 -7.90 1.77
CA ARG A 583 -24.15 -6.60 1.40
C ARG A 583 -23.39 -5.90 0.26
N ARG A 584 -22.07 -6.07 0.21
CA ARG A 584 -21.12 -5.58 -0.79
C ARG A 584 -19.76 -6.26 -0.60
N VAL A 585 -18.88 -6.14 -1.60
CA VAL A 585 -17.52 -6.71 -1.59
C VAL A 585 -16.54 -5.66 -2.14
N GLY A 586 -15.40 -5.44 -1.48
CA GLY A 586 -14.37 -4.45 -1.84
C GLY A 586 -13.45 -4.90 -2.98
N GLY A 587 -14.03 -5.49 -4.02
CA GLY A 587 -13.36 -6.18 -5.12
C GLY A 587 -13.31 -7.70 -4.90
N GLY A 588 -13.54 -8.47 -5.97
CA GLY A 588 -13.51 -9.95 -5.92
C GLY A 588 -12.75 -10.55 -7.11
N PHE A 589 -13.08 -10.11 -8.33
CA PHE A 589 -12.37 -10.46 -9.57
C PHE A 589 -12.24 -11.99 -9.82
N GLY A 590 -13.17 -12.80 -9.30
CA GLY A 590 -13.14 -14.26 -9.36
C GLY A 590 -12.49 -14.92 -8.14
N GLY A 591 -11.50 -14.27 -7.53
CA GLY A 591 -10.78 -14.80 -6.37
C GLY A 591 -11.62 -14.95 -5.10
N LYS A 592 -12.79 -14.30 -5.02
CA LYS A 592 -13.78 -14.44 -3.93
C LYS A 592 -14.99 -15.30 -4.33
N ILE A 593 -14.88 -16.16 -5.34
CA ILE A 593 -15.91 -17.16 -5.68
C ILE A 593 -15.76 -18.43 -4.82
N SER A 594 -14.53 -18.91 -4.62
CA SER A 594 -14.26 -20.17 -3.91
C SER A 594 -13.20 -20.09 -2.80
N ARG A 595 -12.22 -19.19 -2.90
CA ARG A 595 -11.07 -19.17 -1.97
C ARG A 595 -11.41 -18.53 -0.61
N ASN A 596 -12.39 -17.65 -0.58
CA ASN A 596 -12.95 -17.10 0.67
C ASN A 596 -13.60 -18.20 1.53
N VAL A 597 -14.18 -19.23 0.90
CA VAL A 597 -14.93 -20.29 1.57
C VAL A 597 -14.06 -21.04 2.59
N GLN A 598 -12.77 -21.21 2.33
CA GLN A 598 -11.82 -21.79 3.29
C GLN A 598 -11.74 -20.96 4.59
N ALA A 599 -11.66 -19.63 4.47
CA ALA A 599 -11.63 -18.72 5.61
C ALA A 599 -12.99 -18.67 6.34
N SER A 600 -14.09 -18.74 5.59
CA SER A 600 -15.45 -18.73 6.16
C SER A 600 -15.78 -20.02 6.92
N ALA A 601 -15.39 -21.19 6.40
CA ALA A 601 -15.49 -22.47 7.11
C ALA A 601 -14.62 -22.48 8.38
N ALA A 602 -13.38 -21.97 8.30
CA ALA A 602 -12.51 -21.81 9.46
C ALA A 602 -13.10 -20.86 10.52
N CYS A 603 -13.66 -19.72 10.11
CA CYS A 603 -14.31 -18.76 11.00
C CYS A 603 -15.58 -19.35 11.66
N ALA A 604 -16.38 -20.09 10.89
CA ALA A 604 -17.60 -20.74 11.38
C ALA A 604 -17.30 -21.88 12.36
N LEU A 605 -16.23 -22.65 12.14
CA LEU A 605 -15.75 -23.66 13.10
C LEU A 605 -15.44 -23.04 14.46
N VAL A 606 -14.68 -21.94 14.47
CA VAL A 606 -14.35 -21.23 15.71
C VAL A 606 -15.61 -20.71 16.39
N ALA A 607 -16.52 -20.09 15.63
CA ALA A 607 -17.75 -19.53 16.18
C ALA A 607 -18.67 -20.60 16.81
N LYS A 608 -18.87 -21.73 16.10
CA LYS A 608 -19.71 -22.85 16.57
C LYS A 608 -19.10 -23.59 17.76
N LYS A 609 -17.77 -23.76 17.80
CA LYS A 609 -17.07 -24.48 18.89
C LYS A 609 -16.98 -23.67 20.18
N LEU A 610 -16.87 -22.34 20.08
CA LEU A 610 -16.74 -21.45 21.24
C LEU A 610 -18.08 -20.84 21.68
N ASP A 611 -19.13 -21.02 20.88
CA ASP A 611 -20.41 -20.29 20.98
C ASP A 611 -20.22 -18.78 21.12
N ARG A 612 -19.27 -18.24 20.34
CA ARG A 612 -18.87 -16.83 20.39
C ARG A 612 -18.66 -16.25 18.99
N PRO A 613 -18.97 -14.97 18.76
CA PRO A 613 -18.66 -14.30 17.51
C PRO A 613 -17.18 -14.40 17.15
N CYS A 614 -16.89 -14.87 15.93
CA CYS A 614 -15.54 -14.96 15.39
C CYS A 614 -15.36 -13.96 14.24
N ARG A 615 -14.15 -13.42 14.12
CA ARG A 615 -13.73 -12.58 12.99
C ARG A 615 -12.43 -13.12 12.44
N PHE A 616 -12.42 -13.36 11.13
CA PHE A 616 -11.25 -13.79 10.38
C PHE A 616 -10.97 -12.77 9.30
N ILE A 617 -9.82 -12.11 9.38
CA ILE A 617 -9.29 -11.18 8.36
C ILE A 617 -7.98 -11.80 7.89
N LEU A 618 -7.77 -11.88 6.57
CA LEU A 618 -6.50 -12.33 6.02
C LEU A 618 -5.59 -11.14 5.73
N PRO A 619 -4.42 -11.01 6.38
CA PRO A 619 -3.43 -9.98 6.03
C PRO A 619 -3.08 -10.08 4.55
N MET A 620 -2.89 -8.94 3.86
CA MET A 620 -2.73 -8.92 2.40
C MET A 620 -1.63 -9.87 1.87
N GLN A 621 -0.53 -10.03 2.61
CA GLN A 621 0.55 -10.98 2.28
C GLN A 621 0.07 -12.44 2.31
N THR A 622 -0.66 -12.83 3.37
CA THR A 622 -1.26 -14.17 3.50
C THR A 622 -2.34 -14.37 2.45
N ASN A 623 -3.19 -13.37 2.22
CA ASN A 623 -4.23 -13.38 1.20
C ASN A 623 -3.62 -13.64 -0.20
N MET A 624 -2.57 -12.91 -0.58
CA MET A 624 -1.87 -13.15 -1.85
C MET A 624 -1.21 -14.53 -1.92
N THR A 625 -0.83 -15.12 -0.78
CA THR A 625 -0.23 -16.47 -0.75
C THR A 625 -1.28 -17.57 -0.95
N ILE A 626 -2.45 -17.47 -0.32
CA ILE A 626 -3.44 -18.57 -0.28
C ILE A 626 -4.60 -18.43 -1.28
N ALA A 627 -4.96 -17.20 -1.69
CA ALA A 627 -6.13 -16.96 -2.54
C ALA A 627 -5.89 -17.23 -4.04
N GLY A 628 -4.75 -17.84 -4.39
CA GLY A 628 -4.40 -18.18 -5.76
C GLY A 628 -4.24 -16.98 -6.70
N LYS A 629 -4.22 -17.29 -8.00
CA LYS A 629 -3.96 -16.37 -9.11
C LYS A 629 -4.81 -16.75 -10.31
N GLU A 630 -4.91 -15.87 -11.30
CA GLU A 630 -5.22 -16.28 -12.66
C GLU A 630 -4.18 -17.31 -13.13
N ILE A 631 -4.63 -18.35 -13.82
CA ILE A 631 -3.82 -19.51 -14.21
C ILE A 631 -2.81 -19.10 -15.30
N ALA A 632 -1.53 -19.40 -15.07
CA ALA A 632 -0.50 -19.27 -16.10
C ALA A 632 -0.77 -20.22 -17.27
N LYS A 633 -0.58 -19.75 -18.51
CA LYS A 633 -0.86 -20.51 -19.74
C LYS A 633 0.42 -20.66 -20.55
N SER A 634 0.56 -21.79 -21.22
CA SER A 634 1.63 -22.09 -22.19
C SER A 634 0.93 -22.68 -23.40
N MET A 635 0.92 -21.94 -24.51
CA MET A 635 0.13 -22.23 -25.73
C MET A 635 1.01 -22.29 -26.97
#